data_AF-A0A523FZY4-F1
#
_entry.id   AF-A0A523FZY4-F1
#
_cell.length_a   1.000
_cell.length_b   1.000
_cell.length_c   1.000
_cell.angle_alpha   90.00
_cell.angle_beta   90.00
_cell.angle_gamma   90.00
#
_symmetry.space_group_name_H-M   'P 1'
#
loop_
_entity.id
_entity.type
_entity.pdbx_description
1 polymer ?
#
loop_
_entity_poly.entity_id
_entity_poly.type
_entity_poly.pdbx_seq_one_letter_code
_entity_poly.pdbx_strand_id
1 'polypeptide(L)'
;MAEVKRFETDVAIIGSGGAGLAAGIEARDAGARAIAFEMASEFGGAAITSGGGCMIVGTPLQKEKGIEDNPDLAFDDWVKWGGPSVDKVWARYYIEHSLHDLYHWAEGLGVKWVDMKTQEGNSVMRWTRAERSGLGLTTHMIDGFRGRGGEMVANTEITGIKFDDQRVTGIEGINTETGAAVDVAAKAVVVSTGGFNSNLDMILEARPDLCGDKILEGSGPGSTGSGHKLVRRVGGQLTHMDHVWFYAYSTPDYRDPNQRRGLVCRQIPGYIWVNQQGRRFHNEALSGGNSASPALLAQTPRHCWAIVDTPMKAGLEVADPYYRDGAKVNREKIEELLADSPFIKKADTLAGLAEEIGVAVPTFVATLERYNQACRQGLEEEPEFGKPLKSSKPFDTPPYYAIQFFPLARKNFGGIKTDLECRVLDKHFEPIQGLYAAGEACGMAGGHINGSAGLEGTMLGPSIFSGRVAGGWAAREAGHGDGFVGKANRG
;
A
#
# COMPACT_ATOMS: atom_id res chain seq x y z
N MET A 1 7.29 -32.13 -25.73
CA MET A 1 6.29 -31.61 -24.77
C MET A 1 7.08 -30.96 -23.65
N ALA A 2 6.79 -29.71 -23.30
CA ALA A 2 7.45 -29.07 -22.17
C ALA A 2 7.19 -29.90 -20.90
N GLU A 3 8.22 -30.13 -20.09
CA GLU A 3 8.12 -30.93 -18.87
C GLU A 3 7.19 -30.24 -17.87
N VAL A 4 6.20 -30.98 -17.33
CA VAL A 4 5.28 -30.45 -16.32
C VAL A 4 5.92 -30.59 -14.95
N LYS A 5 6.14 -29.47 -14.25
CA LYS A 5 6.67 -29.49 -12.88
C LYS A 5 5.52 -29.72 -11.90
N ARG A 6 5.58 -30.83 -11.15
CA ARG A 6 4.53 -31.23 -10.20
C ARG A 6 4.95 -31.00 -8.76
N PHE A 7 4.01 -30.51 -7.95
CA PHE A 7 4.17 -30.30 -6.51
C PHE A 7 2.98 -30.90 -5.75
N GLU A 8 3.20 -31.28 -4.50
CA GLU A 8 2.17 -31.73 -3.58
C GLU A 8 2.41 -31.11 -2.20
N THR A 9 1.39 -30.48 -1.62
CA THR A 9 1.47 -29.81 -0.33
C THR A 9 0.13 -29.90 0.40
N ASP A 10 0.10 -29.58 1.69
CA ASP A 10 -1.16 -29.47 2.42
C ASP A 10 -1.81 -28.10 2.14
N VAL A 11 -1.00 -27.02 2.22
CA VAL A 11 -1.41 -25.65 1.93
C VAL A 11 -0.57 -25.08 0.78
N ALA A 12 -1.22 -24.60 -0.28
CA ALA A 12 -0.55 -23.86 -1.36
C ALA A 12 -0.87 -22.37 -1.26
N ILE A 13 0.15 -21.51 -1.37
CA ILE A 13 0.03 -20.06 -1.18
C ILE A 13 0.35 -19.37 -2.49
N ILE A 14 -0.57 -18.54 -3.00
CA ILE A 14 -0.40 -17.76 -4.22
C ILE A 14 0.06 -16.34 -3.87
N GLY A 15 1.34 -16.06 -4.09
CA GLY A 15 1.99 -14.79 -3.80
C GLY A 15 2.77 -14.80 -2.49
N SER A 16 4.03 -14.38 -2.55
CA SER A 16 4.99 -14.44 -1.43
C SER A 16 5.18 -13.09 -0.71
N GLY A 17 4.15 -12.24 -0.71
CA GLY A 17 4.13 -10.99 0.05
C GLY A 17 3.95 -11.19 1.55
N GLY A 18 3.87 -10.10 2.32
CA GLY A 18 3.72 -10.17 3.78
C GLY A 18 2.56 -11.05 4.26
N ALA A 19 1.42 -11.02 3.58
CA ALA A 19 0.27 -11.89 3.89
C ALA A 19 0.58 -13.38 3.61
N GLY A 20 1.19 -13.69 2.47
CA GLY A 20 1.50 -15.07 2.09
C GLY A 20 2.58 -15.71 2.96
N LEU A 21 3.61 -14.93 3.31
CA LEU A 21 4.66 -15.37 4.24
C LEU A 21 4.08 -15.65 5.64
N ALA A 22 3.22 -14.75 6.13
CA ALA A 22 2.55 -14.94 7.41
C ALA A 22 1.63 -16.17 7.41
N ALA A 23 0.88 -16.40 6.32
CA ALA A 23 0.07 -17.60 6.14
C ALA A 23 0.92 -18.87 6.14
N GLY A 24 2.06 -18.85 5.43
CA GLY A 24 3.00 -19.95 5.40
C GLY A 24 3.57 -20.26 6.77
N ILE A 25 4.03 -19.26 7.53
CA ILE A 25 4.54 -19.43 8.89
C ILE A 25 3.49 -20.08 9.78
N GLU A 26 2.26 -19.55 9.81
CA GLU A 26 1.20 -20.07 10.66
C GLU A 26 0.85 -21.52 10.28
N ALA A 27 0.76 -21.83 8.99
CA ALA A 27 0.50 -23.19 8.52
C ALA A 27 1.61 -24.17 8.92
N ARG A 28 2.88 -23.73 8.85
CA ARG A 28 4.02 -24.55 9.28
C ARG A 28 4.05 -24.74 10.80
N ASP A 29 3.71 -23.73 11.58
CA ASP A 29 3.60 -23.82 13.03
C ASP A 29 2.48 -24.79 13.47
N ALA A 30 1.40 -24.89 12.69
CA ALA A 30 0.35 -25.89 12.87
C ALA A 30 0.75 -27.31 12.40
N GLY A 31 1.88 -27.47 11.71
CA GLY A 31 2.42 -28.75 11.24
C GLY A 31 2.04 -29.15 9.80
N ALA A 32 1.39 -28.29 9.03
CA ALA A 32 1.04 -28.55 7.62
C ALA A 32 2.24 -28.35 6.69
N ARG A 33 2.37 -29.10 5.57
CA ARG A 33 3.27 -28.72 4.46
C ARG A 33 2.75 -27.46 3.78
N ALA A 34 3.66 -26.52 3.50
CA ALA A 34 3.30 -25.26 2.88
C ALA A 34 4.31 -24.85 1.81
N ILE A 35 3.80 -24.49 0.62
CA ILE A 35 4.59 -23.99 -0.50
C ILE A 35 4.01 -22.66 -0.96
N ALA A 36 4.84 -21.62 -1.03
CA ALA A 36 4.48 -20.32 -1.60
C ALA A 36 5.00 -20.17 -3.03
N PHE A 37 4.12 -19.77 -3.94
CA PHE A 37 4.41 -19.56 -5.36
C PHE A 37 4.42 -18.07 -5.67
N GLU A 38 5.51 -17.59 -6.27
CA GLU A 38 5.72 -16.18 -6.61
C GLU A 38 5.93 -16.02 -8.10
N MET A 39 5.19 -15.09 -8.72
CA MET A 39 5.28 -14.82 -10.15
C MET A 39 6.59 -14.14 -10.52
N ALA A 40 7.11 -13.29 -9.63
CA ALA A 40 8.40 -12.63 -9.79
C ALA A 40 9.58 -13.57 -9.51
N SER A 41 10.77 -13.15 -9.92
CA SER A 41 12.04 -13.82 -9.59
C SER A 41 12.47 -13.60 -8.14
N GLU A 42 11.92 -12.58 -7.47
CA GLU A 42 12.22 -12.22 -6.09
C GLU A 42 10.97 -12.29 -5.20
N PHE A 43 11.18 -12.60 -3.93
CA PHE A 43 10.11 -12.76 -2.94
C PHE A 43 9.83 -11.46 -2.16
N GLY A 44 8.68 -11.42 -1.48
CA GLY A 44 8.32 -10.35 -0.54
C GLY A 44 7.34 -9.31 -1.09
N GLY A 45 7.12 -9.27 -2.41
CA GLY A 45 6.13 -8.42 -3.07
C GLY A 45 6.24 -6.93 -2.67
N ALA A 46 5.11 -6.23 -2.58
CA ALA A 46 5.10 -4.82 -2.17
C ALA A 46 5.47 -4.59 -0.68
N ALA A 47 5.46 -5.64 0.16
CA ALA A 47 5.76 -5.52 1.58
C ALA A 47 7.24 -5.21 1.82
N ILE A 48 8.15 -5.84 1.07
CA ILE A 48 9.60 -5.69 1.22
C ILE A 48 10.11 -4.29 0.89
N THR A 49 9.42 -3.57 -0.01
CA THR A 49 9.77 -2.19 -0.41
C THR A 49 8.96 -1.13 0.34
N SER A 50 8.12 -1.54 1.29
CA SER A 50 7.26 -0.62 2.04
C SER A 50 8.01 0.19 3.09
N GLY A 51 7.35 1.22 3.62
CA GLY A 51 7.83 1.97 4.78
C GLY A 51 7.92 1.16 6.08
N GLY A 52 7.38 -0.08 6.11
CA GLY A 52 7.47 -0.99 7.26
C GLY A 52 6.64 -0.58 8.48
N GLY A 53 5.71 0.36 8.31
CA GLY A 53 4.84 0.83 9.38
C GLY A 53 3.56 0.05 9.46
N CYS A 54 3.20 -0.33 10.67
CA CYS A 54 1.94 -0.98 11.01
C CYS A 54 1.23 -0.15 12.08
N MET A 55 -0.10 -0.07 12.00
CA MET A 55 -0.90 0.52 13.06
C MET A 55 -1.04 -0.49 14.20
N ILE A 56 -0.42 -0.23 15.35
CA ILE A 56 -0.39 -1.17 16.47
C ILE A 56 -0.74 -0.44 17.76
N VAL A 57 -1.68 -1.01 18.50
CA VAL A 57 -2.23 -0.43 19.73
C VAL A 57 -1.60 -1.06 20.96
N GLY A 58 -1.18 -0.23 21.92
CA GLY A 58 -0.63 -0.66 23.21
C GLY A 58 0.83 -1.12 23.16
N THR A 59 1.63 -0.62 22.22
CA THR A 59 3.02 -1.09 22.05
C THR A 59 3.94 -0.67 23.20
N PRO A 60 5.04 -1.43 23.44
CA PRO A 60 6.13 -0.97 24.31
C PRO A 60 6.67 0.42 23.95
N LEU A 61 6.75 0.75 22.66
CA LEU A 61 7.18 2.08 22.19
C LEU A 61 6.21 3.21 22.58
N GLN A 62 4.89 2.95 22.59
CA GLN A 62 3.91 3.90 23.11
C GLN A 62 4.14 4.13 24.60
N LYS A 63 4.33 3.05 25.36
CA LYS A 63 4.60 3.12 26.80
C LYS A 63 5.88 3.91 27.11
N GLU A 64 6.97 3.66 26.39
CA GLU A 64 8.22 4.41 26.52
C GLU A 64 8.06 5.91 26.25
N LYS A 65 7.14 6.28 25.35
CA LYS A 65 6.82 7.67 25.02
C LYS A 65 5.75 8.28 25.92
N GLY A 66 5.25 7.56 26.93
CA GLY A 66 4.17 8.01 27.80
C GLY A 66 2.84 8.20 27.08
N ILE A 67 2.60 7.44 26.01
CA ILE A 67 1.37 7.51 25.21
C ILE A 67 0.36 6.50 25.75
N GLU A 68 -0.79 7.01 26.18
CA GLU A 68 -1.95 6.22 26.54
C GLU A 68 -2.80 5.96 25.29
N ASP A 69 -2.85 4.70 24.84
CA ASP A 69 -3.68 4.26 23.72
C ASP A 69 -4.47 3.01 24.12
N ASN A 70 -5.62 2.79 23.48
CA ASN A 70 -6.45 1.62 23.74
C ASN A 70 -7.27 1.23 22.51
N PRO A 71 -7.81 -0.02 22.46
CA PRO A 71 -8.58 -0.50 21.32
C PRO A 71 -9.82 0.33 20.95
N ASP A 72 -10.46 1.01 21.91
CA ASP A 72 -11.66 1.81 21.64
C ASP A 72 -11.29 3.15 20.99
N LEU A 73 -10.27 3.85 21.49
CA LEU A 73 -9.76 5.08 20.88
C LEU A 73 -9.28 4.83 19.43
N ALA A 74 -8.52 3.75 19.23
CA ALA A 74 -8.04 3.39 17.89
C ALA A 74 -9.19 3.01 16.94
N PHE A 75 -10.25 2.38 17.44
CA PHE A 75 -11.42 2.03 16.67
C PHE A 75 -12.23 3.26 16.25
N ASP A 76 -12.42 4.21 17.17
CA ASP A 76 -13.10 5.47 16.88
C ASP A 76 -12.36 6.30 15.82
N ASP A 77 -11.04 6.42 15.95
CA ASP A 77 -10.18 7.08 14.95
C ASP A 77 -10.31 6.41 13.57
N TRP A 78 -10.24 5.07 13.52
CA TRP A 78 -10.34 4.31 12.28
C TRP A 78 -11.71 4.48 11.61
N VAL A 79 -12.81 4.28 12.36
CA VAL A 79 -14.17 4.39 11.81
C VAL A 79 -14.45 5.81 11.35
N LYS A 80 -14.03 6.82 12.12
CA LYS A 80 -14.17 8.23 11.73
C LYS A 80 -13.42 8.54 10.44
N TRP A 81 -12.21 8.01 10.28
CA TRP A 81 -11.38 8.27 9.11
C TRP A 81 -11.86 7.53 7.86
N GLY A 82 -12.16 6.24 8.00
CA GLY A 82 -12.60 5.38 6.89
C GLY A 82 -14.07 5.57 6.49
N GLY A 83 -14.88 6.21 7.34
CA GLY A 83 -16.24 6.56 7.02
C GLY A 83 -17.24 5.38 7.11
N PRO A 84 -18.43 5.53 6.52
CA PRO A 84 -19.56 4.62 6.76
C PRO A 84 -19.35 3.20 6.20
N SER A 85 -18.41 3.03 5.27
CA SER A 85 -18.17 1.74 4.62
C SER A 85 -17.16 0.85 5.36
N VAL A 86 -16.49 1.33 6.43
CA VAL A 86 -15.54 0.51 7.21
C VAL A 86 -16.17 -0.83 7.63
N ASP A 87 -15.50 -1.94 7.32
CA ASP A 87 -15.83 -3.23 7.94
C ASP A 87 -15.40 -3.21 9.41
N LYS A 88 -16.34 -2.78 10.26
CA LYS A 88 -16.12 -2.57 11.70
C LYS A 88 -15.74 -3.86 12.42
N VAL A 89 -16.21 -5.01 11.95
CA VAL A 89 -15.91 -6.29 12.60
C VAL A 89 -14.45 -6.65 12.35
N TRP A 90 -14.00 -6.56 11.10
CA TRP A 90 -12.59 -6.75 10.75
C TRP A 90 -11.68 -5.71 11.40
N ALA A 91 -12.06 -4.43 11.41
CA ALA A 91 -11.29 -3.37 12.04
C ALA A 91 -11.10 -3.63 13.54
N ARG A 92 -12.19 -3.98 14.25
CA ARG A 92 -12.12 -4.32 15.68
C ARG A 92 -11.25 -5.54 15.91
N TYR A 93 -11.44 -6.60 15.13
CA TYR A 93 -10.68 -7.84 15.26
C TYR A 93 -9.18 -7.59 15.09
N TYR A 94 -8.76 -6.84 14.07
CA TYR A 94 -7.36 -6.47 13.90
C TYR A 94 -6.82 -5.64 15.07
N ILE A 95 -7.54 -4.58 15.46
CA ILE A 95 -7.09 -3.66 16.53
C ILE A 95 -6.84 -4.44 17.81
N GLU A 96 -7.78 -5.31 18.18
CA GLU A 96 -7.71 -6.12 19.39
C GLU A 96 -6.66 -7.21 19.34
N HIS A 97 -6.06 -7.50 18.21
CA HIS A 97 -5.01 -8.52 18.07
C HIS A 97 -3.64 -7.93 17.69
N SER A 98 -3.58 -6.64 17.36
CA SER A 98 -2.37 -6.01 16.82
C SER A 98 -1.14 -6.10 17.72
N LEU A 99 -1.28 -6.14 19.06
CA LEU A 99 -0.12 -6.18 19.95
C LEU A 99 0.48 -7.58 20.02
N HIS A 100 -0.31 -8.60 20.33
CA HIS A 100 0.26 -9.94 20.48
C HIS A 100 0.43 -10.64 19.14
N ASP A 101 -0.56 -10.52 18.25
CA ASP A 101 -0.60 -11.28 17.02
C ASP A 101 0.05 -10.59 15.81
N LEU A 102 0.57 -9.38 16.00
CA LEU A 102 1.43 -8.76 15.00
C LEU A 102 2.74 -8.29 15.61
N TYR A 103 2.71 -7.44 16.64
CA TYR A 103 3.95 -6.89 17.22
C TYR A 103 4.85 -7.96 17.84
N HIS A 104 4.35 -8.69 18.84
CA HIS A 104 5.16 -9.69 19.55
C HIS A 104 5.42 -10.95 18.72
N TRP A 105 4.46 -11.35 17.88
CA TRP A 105 4.69 -12.41 16.91
C TRP A 105 5.87 -12.07 15.98
N ALA A 106 5.91 -10.85 15.43
CA ALA A 106 7.01 -10.41 14.58
C ALA A 106 8.34 -10.34 15.35
N GLU A 107 8.34 -9.89 16.61
CA GLU A 107 9.53 -9.94 17.47
C GLU A 107 10.05 -11.38 17.66
N GLY A 108 9.15 -12.35 17.79
CA GLY A 108 9.49 -13.78 17.84
C GLY A 108 10.20 -14.29 16.58
N LEU A 109 10.05 -13.60 15.45
CA LEU A 109 10.78 -13.88 14.19
C LEU A 109 12.10 -13.10 14.07
N GLY A 110 12.42 -12.25 15.05
CA GLY A 110 13.62 -11.40 15.07
C GLY A 110 13.40 -9.97 14.59
N VAL A 111 12.16 -9.57 14.27
CA VAL A 111 11.85 -8.18 13.89
C VAL A 111 12.05 -7.26 15.09
N LYS A 112 12.67 -6.10 14.85
CA LYS A 112 12.77 -5.03 15.84
C LYS A 112 11.89 -3.85 15.43
N TRP A 113 11.13 -3.32 16.36
CA TRP A 113 10.33 -2.11 16.18
C TRP A 113 11.11 -0.92 16.75
N VAL A 114 11.32 0.14 15.95
CA VAL A 114 12.36 1.14 16.25
C VAL A 114 11.87 2.57 16.35
N ASP A 115 10.76 2.94 15.69
CA ASP A 115 10.22 4.28 15.82
C ASP A 115 8.70 4.34 15.61
N MET A 116 8.17 5.53 15.89
CA MET A 116 6.79 5.90 15.66
C MET A 116 6.72 7.31 15.09
N LYS A 117 5.67 7.59 14.32
CA LYS A 117 5.40 8.90 13.76
C LYS A 117 3.94 9.28 13.96
N THR A 118 3.70 10.58 14.13
CA THR A 118 2.35 11.15 14.02
C THR A 118 1.82 10.92 12.62
N GLN A 119 0.57 10.50 12.53
CA GLN A 119 -0.14 10.29 11.28
C GLN A 119 -1.50 10.94 11.37
N GLU A 120 -1.98 11.48 10.25
CA GLU A 120 -3.30 12.10 10.18
C GLU A 120 -4.40 11.13 10.61
N GLY A 121 -5.47 11.69 11.17
CA GLY A 121 -6.64 10.95 11.62
C GLY A 121 -6.45 10.19 12.93
N ASN A 122 -5.22 9.96 13.38
CA ASN A 122 -4.94 9.30 14.66
C ASN A 122 -4.89 10.32 15.81
N SER A 123 -5.62 10.05 16.89
CA SER A 123 -5.60 10.84 18.13
C SER A 123 -4.27 10.72 18.89
N VAL A 124 -3.56 9.60 18.75
CA VAL A 124 -2.21 9.38 19.31
C VAL A 124 -1.30 8.65 18.32
N MET A 125 0.02 8.69 18.51
CA MET A 125 0.94 7.92 17.66
C MET A 125 0.71 6.43 17.87
N ARG A 126 0.39 5.72 16.78
CA ARG A 126 0.26 4.25 16.74
C ARG A 126 0.80 3.62 15.46
N TRP A 127 1.40 4.42 14.59
CA TRP A 127 2.14 3.93 13.44
C TRP A 127 3.54 3.51 13.91
N THR A 128 3.76 2.20 14.01
CA THR A 128 4.97 1.60 14.55
C THR A 128 5.79 0.98 13.43
N ARG A 129 7.07 1.37 13.32
CA ARG A 129 7.93 0.98 12.19
C ARG A 129 8.95 -0.08 12.57
N ALA A 130 9.10 -1.06 11.70
CA ALA A 130 10.19 -2.02 11.79
C ALA A 130 11.56 -1.41 11.45
N GLU A 131 12.62 -1.93 12.07
CA GLU A 131 14.01 -1.69 11.68
C GLU A 131 14.19 -2.04 10.20
N ARG A 132 14.92 -1.20 9.44
CA ARG A 132 15.04 -1.31 7.97
C ARG A 132 13.69 -1.35 7.23
N SER A 133 12.63 -0.78 7.82
CA SER A 133 11.32 -0.62 7.16
C SER A 133 10.74 -1.97 6.69
N GLY A 134 10.04 -2.00 5.55
CA GLY A 134 9.44 -3.23 5.02
C GLY A 134 10.45 -4.33 4.72
N LEU A 135 11.69 -3.95 4.40
CA LEU A 135 12.78 -4.88 4.12
C LEU A 135 13.11 -5.73 5.35
N GLY A 136 13.34 -5.10 6.51
CA GLY A 136 13.65 -5.83 7.74
C GLY A 136 12.51 -6.76 8.15
N LEU A 137 11.28 -6.26 8.17
CA LEU A 137 10.09 -7.06 8.50
C LEU A 137 9.93 -8.27 7.56
N THR A 138 10.04 -8.06 6.26
CA THR A 138 9.77 -9.12 5.27
C THR A 138 10.90 -10.14 5.18
N THR A 139 12.17 -9.72 5.32
CA THR A 139 13.29 -10.67 5.36
C THR A 139 13.19 -11.60 6.56
N HIS A 140 12.84 -11.09 7.76
CA HIS A 140 12.62 -11.94 8.93
C HIS A 140 11.47 -12.94 8.72
N MET A 141 10.40 -12.55 8.02
CA MET A 141 9.32 -13.49 7.67
C MET A 141 9.75 -14.54 6.63
N ILE A 142 10.57 -14.17 5.63
CA ILE A 142 11.14 -15.14 4.67
C ILE A 142 12.00 -16.17 5.42
N ASP A 143 12.90 -15.72 6.28
CA ASP A 143 13.76 -16.59 7.06
C ASP A 143 12.95 -17.43 8.05
N GLY A 144 11.93 -16.83 8.67
CA GLY A 144 11.00 -17.51 9.58
C GLY A 144 10.20 -18.62 8.90
N PHE A 145 9.73 -18.40 7.67
CA PHE A 145 9.01 -19.40 6.89
C PHE A 145 9.93 -20.55 6.48
N ARG A 146 11.11 -20.24 5.93
CA ARG A 146 12.11 -21.24 5.51
C ARG A 146 12.66 -22.05 6.69
N GLY A 147 12.92 -21.39 7.82
CA GLY A 147 13.41 -22.03 9.05
C GLY A 147 12.44 -23.07 9.62
N ARG A 148 11.15 -22.97 9.27
CA ARG A 148 10.10 -23.95 9.61
C ARG A 148 9.91 -25.02 8.53
N GLY A 149 10.76 -25.05 7.51
CA GLY A 149 10.65 -25.97 6.37
C GLY A 149 9.59 -25.56 5.34
N GLY A 150 9.21 -24.28 5.29
CA GLY A 150 8.40 -23.74 4.22
C GLY A 150 9.17 -23.65 2.91
N GLU A 151 8.54 -24.07 1.81
CA GLU A 151 9.14 -23.98 0.48
C GLU A 151 8.64 -22.75 -0.28
N MET A 152 9.50 -22.18 -1.12
CA MET A 152 9.17 -21.00 -1.92
C MET A 152 9.64 -21.22 -3.35
N VAL A 153 8.74 -21.01 -4.32
CA VAL A 153 8.99 -21.24 -5.74
C VAL A 153 8.77 -19.92 -6.49
N ALA A 154 9.87 -19.31 -6.95
CA ALA A 154 9.85 -18.10 -7.77
C ALA A 154 9.47 -18.39 -9.22
N ASN A 155 9.31 -17.33 -10.01
CA ASN A 155 9.02 -17.38 -11.44
C ASN A 155 7.84 -18.30 -11.78
N THR A 156 6.78 -18.29 -10.98
CA THR A 156 5.62 -19.17 -11.11
C THR A 156 4.33 -18.35 -11.03
N GLU A 157 3.74 -18.07 -12.19
CA GLU A 157 2.43 -17.46 -12.29
C GLU A 157 1.36 -18.53 -12.14
N ILE A 158 0.50 -18.40 -11.13
CA ILE A 158 -0.67 -19.28 -10.99
C ILE A 158 -1.78 -18.76 -11.89
N THR A 159 -2.27 -19.60 -12.79
CA THR A 159 -3.23 -19.25 -13.84
C THR A 159 -4.60 -19.90 -13.64
N GLY A 160 -4.70 -20.91 -12.77
CA GLY A 160 -5.95 -21.59 -12.42
C GLY A 160 -5.97 -22.13 -10.98
N ILE A 161 -7.19 -22.26 -10.44
CA ILE A 161 -7.46 -22.96 -9.18
C ILE A 161 -8.26 -24.21 -9.55
N LYS A 162 -7.83 -25.37 -9.06
CA LYS A 162 -8.43 -26.67 -9.37
C LYS A 162 -9.51 -27.03 -8.35
N PHE A 163 -10.58 -27.65 -8.83
CA PHE A 163 -11.75 -28.04 -8.04
C PHE A 163 -12.12 -29.51 -8.26
N ASP A 164 -12.69 -30.11 -7.22
CA ASP A 164 -13.45 -31.36 -7.29
C ASP A 164 -14.82 -31.13 -6.64
N ASP A 165 -15.88 -31.21 -7.45
CA ASP A 165 -17.25 -30.81 -7.14
C ASP A 165 -17.39 -29.47 -6.39
N GLN A 166 -17.28 -29.48 -5.06
CA GLN A 166 -17.51 -28.33 -4.19
C GLN A 166 -16.26 -27.79 -3.48
N ARG A 167 -15.08 -28.41 -3.64
CA ARG A 167 -13.87 -27.99 -2.92
C ARG A 167 -12.68 -27.76 -3.82
N VAL A 168 -11.78 -26.89 -3.38
CA VAL A 168 -10.46 -26.72 -3.97
C VAL A 168 -9.60 -27.96 -3.73
N THR A 169 -8.85 -28.37 -4.76
CA THR A 169 -7.93 -29.52 -4.74
C THR A 169 -6.50 -29.17 -5.18
N GLY A 170 -6.25 -27.91 -5.53
CA GLY A 170 -4.92 -27.44 -5.88
C GLY A 170 -4.94 -26.23 -6.81
N ILE A 171 -3.80 -25.99 -7.45
CA ILE A 171 -3.60 -24.87 -8.37
C ILE A 171 -2.80 -25.33 -9.60
N GLU A 172 -2.92 -24.57 -10.68
CA GLU A 172 -2.14 -24.75 -11.91
C GLU A 172 -1.56 -23.41 -12.36
N GLY A 173 -0.43 -23.46 -13.03
CA GLY A 173 0.32 -22.26 -13.41
C GLY A 173 1.35 -22.51 -14.50
N ILE A 174 2.16 -21.49 -14.73
CA ILE A 174 3.28 -21.53 -15.66
C ILE A 174 4.54 -20.97 -15.00
N ASN A 175 5.69 -21.52 -15.35
CA ASN A 175 6.95 -20.89 -15.01
C ASN A 175 7.19 -19.70 -15.96
N THR A 176 7.36 -18.50 -15.43
CA THR A 176 7.42 -17.25 -16.20
C THR A 176 8.71 -17.08 -17.00
N GLU A 177 9.77 -17.82 -16.67
CA GLU A 177 11.04 -17.82 -17.42
C GLU A 177 11.06 -18.84 -18.56
N THR A 178 10.52 -20.05 -18.32
CA THR A 178 10.66 -21.20 -19.23
C THR A 178 9.38 -21.53 -20.00
N GLY A 179 8.22 -21.04 -19.55
CA GLY A 179 6.91 -21.42 -20.08
C GLY A 179 6.47 -22.83 -19.69
N ALA A 180 7.23 -23.55 -18.86
CA ALA A 180 6.87 -24.89 -18.39
C ALA A 180 5.59 -24.85 -17.55
N ALA A 181 4.71 -25.83 -17.74
CA ALA A 181 3.49 -25.94 -16.93
C ALA A 181 3.84 -26.34 -15.49
N VAL A 182 3.11 -25.77 -14.54
CA VAL A 182 3.20 -26.08 -13.11
C VAL A 182 1.86 -26.63 -12.65
N ASP A 183 1.88 -27.78 -12.00
CA ASP A 183 0.70 -28.43 -11.44
C ASP A 183 0.92 -28.72 -9.95
N VAL A 184 -0.01 -28.30 -9.10
CA VAL A 184 0.12 -28.41 -7.64
C VAL A 184 -1.13 -29.07 -7.08
N ALA A 185 -0.98 -30.20 -6.39
CA ALA A 185 -2.04 -30.77 -5.57
C ALA A 185 -1.96 -30.17 -4.16
N ALA A 186 -3.09 -29.67 -3.63
CA ALA A 186 -3.18 -29.10 -2.30
C ALA A 186 -4.55 -29.32 -1.66
N LYS A 187 -4.60 -29.43 -0.32
CA LYS A 187 -5.86 -29.58 0.42
C LYS A 187 -6.56 -28.24 0.67
N ALA A 188 -5.77 -27.17 0.77
CA ALA A 188 -6.23 -25.79 0.90
C ALA A 188 -5.32 -24.84 0.10
N VAL A 189 -5.89 -23.72 -0.37
CA VAL A 189 -5.21 -22.68 -1.14
C VAL A 189 -5.44 -21.32 -0.50
N VAL A 190 -4.36 -20.55 -0.31
CA VAL A 190 -4.40 -19.17 0.20
C VAL A 190 -4.02 -18.20 -0.91
N VAL A 191 -4.93 -17.29 -1.27
CA VAL A 191 -4.69 -16.23 -2.26
C VAL A 191 -4.17 -14.97 -1.56
N SER A 192 -2.90 -14.63 -1.78
CA SER A 192 -2.21 -13.46 -1.19
C SER A 192 -1.48 -12.63 -2.23
N THR A 193 -2.07 -12.51 -3.43
CA THR A 193 -1.46 -11.93 -4.64
C THR A 193 -1.29 -10.41 -4.65
N GLY A 194 -1.68 -9.72 -3.58
CA GLY A 194 -1.68 -8.26 -3.53
C GLY A 194 -2.83 -7.62 -4.34
N GLY A 195 -2.66 -6.35 -4.68
CA GLY A 195 -3.70 -5.52 -5.28
C GLY A 195 -3.79 -5.55 -6.80
N PHE A 196 -4.52 -4.57 -7.36
CA PHE A 196 -4.69 -4.37 -8.81
C PHE A 196 -4.23 -2.98 -9.29
N ASN A 197 -3.51 -2.23 -8.45
CA ASN A 197 -3.14 -0.83 -8.69
C ASN A 197 -2.00 -0.62 -9.72
N SER A 198 -1.51 -1.70 -10.32
CA SER A 198 -0.63 -1.68 -11.51
C SER A 198 -1.34 -2.24 -12.75
N ASN A 199 -2.68 -2.21 -12.74
CA ASN A 199 -3.53 -2.53 -13.87
C ASN A 199 -4.58 -1.42 -13.98
N LEU A 200 -4.25 -0.36 -14.72
CA LEU A 200 -5.11 0.81 -14.81
C LEU A 200 -6.45 0.49 -15.49
N ASP A 201 -6.54 -0.52 -16.35
CA ASP A 201 -7.81 -0.92 -16.95
C ASP A 201 -8.79 -1.43 -15.87
N MET A 202 -8.30 -2.21 -14.90
CA MET A 202 -9.11 -2.68 -13.77
C MET A 202 -9.45 -1.55 -12.79
N ILE A 203 -8.57 -0.54 -12.65
CA ILE A 203 -8.87 0.68 -11.89
C ILE A 203 -10.01 1.46 -12.55
N LEU A 204 -9.98 1.65 -13.88
CA LEU A 204 -10.99 2.39 -14.62
C LEU A 204 -12.32 1.62 -14.74
N GLU A 205 -12.30 0.28 -14.77
CA GLU A 205 -13.50 -0.56 -14.64
C GLU A 205 -14.18 -0.33 -13.27
N ALA A 206 -13.38 -0.24 -12.19
CA ALA A 206 -13.88 0.01 -10.85
C ALA A 206 -14.26 1.47 -10.59
N ARG A 207 -13.61 2.42 -11.27
CA ARG A 207 -13.79 3.87 -11.12
C ARG A 207 -14.06 4.54 -12.46
N PRO A 208 -15.25 4.31 -13.06
CA PRO A 208 -15.60 4.88 -14.36
C PRO A 208 -15.69 6.41 -14.35
N ASP A 209 -15.81 7.04 -13.19
CA ASP A 209 -15.77 8.50 -13.00
C ASP A 209 -14.38 9.12 -13.27
N LEU A 210 -13.33 8.30 -13.36
CA LEU A 210 -11.96 8.70 -13.70
C LEU A 210 -11.62 8.45 -15.18
N CYS A 211 -12.56 7.91 -15.97
CA CYS A 211 -12.35 7.70 -17.40
C CYS A 211 -12.13 9.05 -18.11
N GLY A 212 -11.00 9.16 -18.81
CA GLY A 212 -10.59 10.37 -19.52
C GLY A 212 -9.59 11.23 -18.75
N ASP A 213 -9.38 10.99 -17.46
CA ASP A 213 -8.31 11.62 -16.69
C ASP A 213 -6.99 10.87 -16.80
N LYS A 214 -5.89 11.58 -16.54
CA LYS A 214 -4.58 10.94 -16.37
C LYS A 214 -4.44 10.42 -14.94
N ILE A 215 -4.54 9.11 -14.79
CA ILE A 215 -4.32 8.37 -13.56
C ILE A 215 -3.06 7.51 -13.72
N LEU A 216 -2.24 7.45 -12.68
CA LEU A 216 -0.97 6.74 -12.70
C LEU A 216 -1.04 5.39 -11.99
N GLU A 217 -0.33 4.41 -12.52
CA GLU A 217 -0.06 3.10 -11.93
C GLU A 217 1.07 3.24 -10.91
N GLY A 218 0.79 2.84 -9.67
CA GLY A 218 1.67 3.16 -8.55
C GLY A 218 2.11 2.00 -7.70
N SER A 219 1.62 0.78 -7.93
CA SER A 219 1.99 -0.38 -7.12
C SER A 219 3.18 -1.16 -7.67
N GLY A 220 3.59 -2.22 -6.97
CA GLY A 220 4.61 -3.13 -7.50
C GLY A 220 4.17 -3.73 -8.84
N PRO A 221 5.10 -4.04 -9.77
CA PRO A 221 4.74 -4.50 -11.12
C PRO A 221 3.79 -5.72 -11.14
N GLY A 222 3.87 -6.61 -10.15
CA GLY A 222 3.00 -7.78 -10.02
C GLY A 222 1.58 -7.51 -9.49
N SER A 223 1.24 -6.27 -9.11
CA SER A 223 -0.08 -5.91 -8.56
C SER A 223 -1.13 -5.69 -9.67
N THR A 224 -1.41 -6.75 -10.43
CA THR A 224 -2.24 -6.70 -11.65
C THR A 224 -3.67 -7.19 -11.45
N GLY A 225 -4.03 -7.60 -10.23
CA GLY A 225 -5.32 -8.20 -9.91
C GLY A 225 -5.47 -9.67 -10.34
N SER A 226 -4.36 -10.40 -10.55
CA SER A 226 -4.38 -11.80 -10.97
C SER A 226 -5.19 -12.69 -10.02
N GLY A 227 -4.99 -12.59 -8.70
CA GLY A 227 -5.77 -13.35 -7.71
C GLY A 227 -7.25 -12.98 -7.69
N HIS A 228 -7.61 -11.72 -7.91
CA HIS A 228 -9.01 -11.29 -8.02
C HIS A 228 -9.69 -11.98 -9.21
N LYS A 229 -9.00 -12.06 -10.35
CA LYS A 229 -9.49 -12.75 -11.56
C LYS A 229 -9.57 -14.27 -11.36
N LEU A 230 -8.64 -14.88 -10.63
CA LEU A 230 -8.68 -16.31 -10.27
C LEU A 230 -9.90 -16.62 -9.39
N VAL A 231 -10.06 -15.86 -8.31
CA VAL A 231 -11.14 -16.06 -7.34
C VAL A 231 -12.52 -15.83 -7.98
N ARG A 232 -12.67 -14.78 -8.80
CA ARG A 232 -13.92 -14.53 -9.53
C ARG A 232 -14.29 -15.67 -10.47
N ARG A 233 -13.31 -16.30 -11.15
CA ARG A 233 -13.55 -17.43 -12.06
C ARG A 233 -14.12 -18.66 -11.37
N VAL A 234 -13.85 -18.81 -10.07
CA VAL A 234 -14.30 -19.96 -9.27
C VAL A 234 -15.48 -19.62 -8.36
N GLY A 235 -16.18 -18.51 -8.66
CA GLY A 235 -17.42 -18.11 -7.99
C GLY A 235 -17.25 -17.19 -6.78
N GLY A 236 -16.01 -16.84 -6.41
CA GLY A 236 -15.74 -15.94 -5.29
C GLY A 236 -16.18 -14.50 -5.58
N GLN A 237 -16.76 -13.86 -4.55
CA GLN A 237 -17.30 -12.53 -4.63
C GLN A 237 -16.22 -11.46 -4.43
N LEU A 238 -16.26 -10.42 -5.25
CA LEU A 238 -15.49 -9.19 -5.04
C LEU A 238 -16.38 -8.11 -4.43
N THR A 239 -15.81 -7.20 -3.65
CA THR A 239 -16.55 -6.14 -2.96
C THR A 239 -15.77 -4.83 -2.96
N HIS A 240 -16.48 -3.70 -3.03
CA HIS A 240 -15.93 -2.35 -2.86
C HIS A 240 -14.74 -2.01 -3.77
N MET A 241 -14.68 -2.59 -4.98
CA MET A 241 -13.52 -2.45 -5.88
C MET A 241 -13.19 -1.00 -6.23
N ASP A 242 -14.17 -0.11 -6.14
CA ASP A 242 -14.06 1.35 -6.36
C ASP A 242 -13.30 2.08 -5.23
N HIS A 243 -13.18 1.46 -4.06
CA HIS A 243 -12.41 2.01 -2.96
C HIS A 243 -10.92 1.79 -3.18
N VAL A 244 -10.31 2.80 -3.80
CA VAL A 244 -8.88 2.86 -4.13
C VAL A 244 -8.28 4.09 -3.47
N TRP A 245 -7.14 3.91 -2.80
CA TRP A 245 -6.33 5.00 -2.30
C TRP A 245 -5.36 5.49 -3.36
N PHE A 246 -5.49 6.77 -3.68
CA PHE A 246 -4.60 7.49 -4.57
C PHE A 246 -3.56 8.28 -3.79
N TYR A 247 -2.29 8.18 -4.15
CA TYR A 247 -1.32 9.19 -3.74
C TYR A 247 -1.48 10.45 -4.59
N ALA A 248 -1.26 11.62 -3.95
CA ALA A 248 -1.46 12.94 -4.56
C ALA A 248 -0.14 13.66 -4.91
N TYR A 249 1.00 13.01 -4.69
CA TYR A 249 2.35 13.59 -4.81
C TYR A 249 3.22 12.77 -5.76
N SER A 250 2.70 12.55 -6.96
CA SER A 250 3.27 11.63 -7.93
C SER A 250 3.30 12.21 -9.34
N THR A 251 4.46 12.14 -9.98
CA THR A 251 4.65 12.58 -11.37
C THR A 251 4.83 11.38 -12.29
N PRO A 252 4.46 11.42 -13.58
CA PRO A 252 4.67 10.29 -14.48
C PRO A 252 6.16 9.98 -14.64
N ASP A 253 6.51 8.70 -14.77
CA ASP A 253 7.86 8.31 -15.15
C ASP A 253 8.08 8.63 -16.63
N TYR A 254 8.90 9.64 -16.94
CA TYR A 254 9.18 10.04 -18.32
C TYR A 254 9.88 8.94 -19.14
N ARG A 255 10.45 7.92 -18.47
CA ARG A 255 11.10 6.77 -19.09
C ARG A 255 10.11 5.67 -19.48
N ASP A 256 8.89 5.71 -18.93
CA ASP A 256 7.81 4.84 -19.40
C ASP A 256 7.23 5.44 -20.69
N PRO A 257 7.38 4.78 -21.85
CA PRO A 257 6.86 5.30 -23.11
C PRO A 257 5.34 5.47 -23.09
N ASN A 258 4.62 4.73 -22.25
CA ASN A 258 3.17 4.85 -22.11
C ASN A 258 2.76 5.89 -21.06
N GLN A 259 3.71 6.40 -20.26
CA GLN A 259 3.49 7.37 -19.19
C GLN A 259 2.35 6.97 -18.23
N ARG A 260 2.17 5.66 -18.00
CA ARG A 260 1.19 5.09 -17.07
C ARG A 260 1.82 4.95 -15.70
N ARG A 261 3.09 4.54 -15.63
CA ARG A 261 3.81 4.39 -14.36
C ARG A 261 4.06 5.74 -13.72
N GLY A 262 3.79 5.85 -12.41
CA GLY A 262 4.09 7.05 -11.65
C GLY A 262 5.24 6.92 -10.65
N LEU A 263 5.88 8.05 -10.40
CA LEU A 263 6.97 8.24 -9.46
C LEU A 263 6.49 9.05 -8.27
N VAL A 264 6.59 8.46 -7.07
CA VAL A 264 6.17 9.10 -5.83
C VAL A 264 7.27 10.05 -5.35
N CYS A 265 7.00 11.35 -5.34
CA CYS A 265 7.89 12.40 -4.85
C CYS A 265 7.62 12.68 -3.36
N ARG A 266 8.66 12.70 -2.53
CA ARG A 266 8.57 12.87 -1.07
C ARG A 266 9.62 13.84 -0.56
N GLN A 267 9.50 14.21 0.72
CA GLN A 267 10.52 14.96 1.47
C GLN A 267 10.86 16.32 0.83
N ILE A 268 9.85 17.05 0.36
CA ILE A 268 10.01 18.40 -0.18
C ILE A 268 9.47 19.40 0.85
N PRO A 269 10.23 19.77 1.89
CA PRO A 269 9.74 20.68 2.92
C PRO A 269 9.42 22.05 2.31
N GLY A 270 8.28 22.64 2.70
CA GLY A 270 7.93 24.02 2.33
C GLY A 270 7.27 24.21 0.96
N TYR A 271 7.31 23.23 0.05
CA TYR A 271 6.62 23.29 -1.25
C TYR A 271 5.11 23.56 -1.12
N ILE A 272 4.49 24.17 -2.13
CA ILE A 272 3.03 24.36 -2.17
C ILE A 272 2.45 23.77 -3.44
N TRP A 273 1.16 23.47 -3.45
CA TRP A 273 0.46 22.96 -4.62
C TRP A 273 -0.46 24.03 -5.18
N VAL A 274 -0.38 24.27 -6.48
CA VAL A 274 -1.31 25.13 -7.20
C VAL A 274 -2.09 24.34 -8.24
N ASN A 275 -3.37 24.67 -8.40
CA ASN A 275 -4.21 24.11 -9.45
C ASN A 275 -4.05 24.87 -10.78
N GLN A 276 -4.79 24.47 -11.81
CA GLN A 276 -4.71 25.10 -13.14
C GLN A 276 -5.26 26.55 -13.17
N GLN A 277 -5.86 27.03 -12.07
CA GLN A 277 -6.25 28.42 -11.91
C GLN A 277 -5.15 29.26 -11.22
N GLY A 278 -3.97 28.67 -10.93
CA GLY A 278 -2.86 29.36 -10.26
C GLY A 278 -3.12 29.63 -8.77
N ARG A 279 -4.01 28.86 -8.14
CA ARG A 279 -4.40 29.02 -6.73
C ARG A 279 -4.00 27.79 -5.92
N ARG A 280 -3.65 28.02 -4.65
CA ARG A 280 -3.56 26.94 -3.66
C ARG A 280 -4.96 26.40 -3.37
N PHE A 281 -5.02 25.15 -2.93
CA PHE A 281 -6.28 24.45 -2.69
C PHE A 281 -6.23 23.46 -1.53
N HIS A 282 -5.08 23.29 -0.88
CA HIS A 282 -4.85 22.25 0.10
C HIS A 282 -3.75 22.64 1.09
N ASN A 283 -3.78 22.05 2.29
CA ASN A 283 -2.68 22.09 3.24
C ASN A 283 -1.67 20.99 2.88
N GLU A 284 -0.55 21.35 2.28
CA GLU A 284 0.42 20.38 1.76
C GLU A 284 1.23 19.63 2.83
N ALA A 285 1.04 19.96 4.11
CA ALA A 285 1.52 19.13 5.23
C ALA A 285 0.62 17.91 5.51
N LEU A 286 -0.60 17.93 4.99
CA LEU A 286 -1.54 16.81 5.02
C LEU A 286 -1.40 16.02 3.71
N SER A 287 -1.09 14.73 3.82
CA SER A 287 -0.81 13.80 2.71
C SER A 287 -1.72 12.56 2.71
N GLY A 288 -2.55 12.39 3.75
CA GLY A 288 -3.39 11.22 3.98
C GLY A 288 -4.51 11.00 2.96
N GLY A 289 -5.05 9.77 2.98
CA GLY A 289 -6.11 9.32 2.06
C GLY A 289 -7.45 10.03 2.16
N ASN A 290 -7.70 10.71 3.28
CA ASN A 290 -8.92 11.50 3.49
C ASN A 290 -8.65 13.02 3.47
N SER A 291 -7.47 13.44 3.04
CA SER A 291 -7.08 14.85 2.94
C SER A 291 -6.53 15.17 1.54
N ALA A 292 -5.28 14.84 1.25
CA ALA A 292 -4.64 15.17 -0.03
C ALA A 292 -5.27 14.46 -1.23
N SER A 293 -5.64 13.19 -1.08
CA SER A 293 -6.24 12.39 -2.17
C SER A 293 -7.55 13.00 -2.69
N PRO A 294 -8.58 13.28 -1.85
CA PRO A 294 -9.79 13.93 -2.33
C PRO A 294 -9.54 15.36 -2.81
N ALA A 295 -8.60 16.11 -2.19
CA ALA A 295 -8.26 17.46 -2.63
C ALA A 295 -7.73 17.49 -4.07
N LEU A 296 -6.83 16.57 -4.44
CA LEU A 296 -6.31 16.46 -5.81
C LEU A 296 -7.38 15.95 -6.79
N LEU A 297 -8.16 14.94 -6.39
CA LEU A 297 -9.21 14.36 -7.23
C LEU A 297 -10.36 15.35 -7.54
N ALA A 298 -10.54 16.38 -6.72
CA ALA A 298 -11.52 17.45 -6.93
C ALA A 298 -11.06 18.53 -7.93
N GLN A 299 -9.78 18.53 -8.35
CA GLN A 299 -9.28 19.53 -9.29
C GLN A 299 -9.76 19.26 -10.72
N THR A 300 -9.92 20.31 -11.53
CA THR A 300 -10.24 20.21 -12.95
C THR A 300 -9.23 21.01 -13.78
N PRO A 301 -8.41 20.36 -14.63
CA PRO A 301 -8.18 18.91 -14.70
C PRO A 301 -7.63 18.31 -13.39
N ARG A 302 -7.73 16.98 -13.20
CA ARG A 302 -7.33 16.26 -11.97
C ARG A 302 -5.80 16.14 -11.83
N HIS A 303 -5.13 17.26 -11.70
CA HIS A 303 -3.71 17.36 -11.38
C HIS A 303 -3.41 18.69 -10.67
N CYS A 304 -2.21 18.80 -10.13
CA CYS A 304 -1.70 20.07 -9.61
C CYS A 304 -0.23 20.26 -9.98
N TRP A 305 0.30 21.45 -9.70
CA TRP A 305 1.71 21.78 -9.81
C TRP A 305 2.28 21.98 -8.41
N ALA A 306 3.24 21.15 -8.03
CA ALA A 306 4.03 21.35 -6.83
C ALA A 306 5.15 22.34 -7.11
N ILE A 307 5.09 23.50 -6.48
CA ILE A 307 6.05 24.60 -6.66
C ILE A 307 7.20 24.42 -5.67
N VAL A 308 8.41 24.41 -6.21
CA VAL A 308 9.65 24.08 -5.50
C VAL A 308 10.70 25.12 -5.85
N ASP A 309 11.44 25.60 -4.86
CA ASP A 309 12.61 26.45 -5.10
C ASP A 309 13.92 25.65 -5.06
N THR A 310 15.04 26.28 -5.41
CA THR A 310 16.31 25.56 -5.55
C THR A 310 16.77 24.87 -4.25
N PRO A 311 16.72 25.50 -3.06
CA PRO A 311 17.09 24.81 -1.81
C PRO A 311 16.18 23.62 -1.46
N MET A 312 14.87 23.69 -1.76
CA MET A 312 13.94 22.60 -1.48
C MET A 312 14.27 21.31 -2.23
N LYS A 313 14.86 21.38 -3.44
CA LYS A 313 15.22 20.20 -4.25
C LYS A 313 16.21 19.27 -3.55
N ALA A 314 17.03 19.78 -2.63
CA ALA A 314 17.97 18.98 -1.85
C ALA A 314 17.26 17.96 -0.95
N GLY A 315 16.00 18.21 -0.56
CA GLY A 315 15.17 17.29 0.19
C GLY A 315 14.48 16.24 -0.67
N LEU A 316 14.16 16.56 -1.93
CA LEU A 316 13.34 15.74 -2.82
C LEU A 316 13.84 14.28 -2.90
N GLU A 317 12.96 13.35 -2.57
CA GLU A 317 13.17 11.92 -2.76
C GLU A 317 12.16 11.35 -3.74
N VAL A 318 12.59 10.38 -4.55
CA VAL A 318 11.67 9.54 -5.33
C VAL A 318 11.67 8.13 -4.75
N ALA A 319 10.50 7.63 -4.38
CA ALA A 319 10.34 6.31 -3.75
C ALA A 319 10.32 5.20 -4.79
N ASP A 320 11.46 5.00 -5.46
CA ASP A 320 11.61 4.02 -6.54
C ASP A 320 13.04 3.46 -6.62
N PRO A 321 13.24 2.15 -6.87
CA PRO A 321 14.58 1.54 -6.90
C PRO A 321 15.53 2.12 -7.94
N TYR A 322 15.02 2.76 -9.01
CA TYR A 322 15.91 3.44 -9.93
C TYR A 322 16.57 4.66 -9.29
N TYR A 323 15.85 5.40 -8.45
CA TYR A 323 16.29 6.67 -7.86
C TYR A 323 16.94 6.51 -6.48
N ARG A 324 17.04 5.30 -5.94
CA ARG A 324 17.66 5.04 -4.64
C ARG A 324 18.20 3.62 -4.50
N ASP A 325 19.24 3.47 -3.69
CA ASP A 325 19.75 2.19 -3.22
C ASP A 325 19.44 2.06 -1.72
N GLY A 326 18.40 1.30 -1.39
CA GLY A 326 17.83 1.25 -0.05
C GLY A 326 17.47 2.65 0.46
N ALA A 327 18.09 3.08 1.57
CA ALA A 327 17.86 4.40 2.15
C ALA A 327 18.57 5.53 1.37
N LYS A 328 19.61 5.22 0.58
CA LYS A 328 20.47 6.21 -0.08
C LYS A 328 19.84 6.71 -1.39
N VAL A 329 19.55 8.01 -1.45
CA VAL A 329 19.01 8.66 -2.65
C VAL A 329 20.11 8.85 -3.69
N ASN A 330 19.85 8.53 -4.95
CA ASN A 330 20.72 8.83 -6.08
C ASN A 330 20.39 10.24 -6.60
N ARG A 331 21.22 11.23 -6.21
CA ARG A 331 20.98 12.64 -6.54
C ARG A 331 21.14 12.95 -8.02
N GLU A 332 22.08 12.32 -8.72
CA GLU A 332 22.28 12.53 -10.16
C GLU A 332 21.01 12.20 -10.95
N LYS A 333 20.36 11.07 -10.61
CA LYS A 333 19.10 10.68 -11.24
C LYS A 333 17.93 11.61 -10.89
N ILE A 334 17.93 12.19 -9.69
CA ILE A 334 16.93 13.21 -9.34
C ILE A 334 17.14 14.47 -10.19
N GLU A 335 18.38 14.90 -10.41
CA GLU A 335 18.67 16.02 -11.32
C GLU A 335 18.30 15.70 -12.77
N GLU A 336 18.55 14.48 -13.24
CA GLU A 336 18.10 13.99 -14.56
C GLU A 336 16.57 14.09 -14.68
N LEU A 337 15.82 13.60 -13.68
CA LEU A 337 14.37 13.71 -13.66
C LEU A 337 13.90 15.18 -13.74
N LEU A 338 14.52 16.07 -12.96
CA LEU A 338 14.18 17.50 -12.94
C LEU A 338 14.50 18.21 -14.25
N ALA A 339 15.50 17.72 -15.00
CA ALA A 339 15.94 18.31 -16.27
C ALA A 339 15.14 17.78 -17.48
N ASP A 340 14.89 16.47 -17.51
CA ASP A 340 14.47 15.78 -18.72
C ASP A 340 12.97 15.44 -18.74
N SER A 341 12.30 15.44 -17.58
CA SER A 341 10.88 15.13 -17.52
C SER A 341 10.03 16.25 -18.14
N PRO A 342 9.14 15.94 -19.11
CA PRO A 342 8.23 16.94 -19.67
C PRO A 342 7.18 17.42 -18.65
N PHE A 343 7.00 16.67 -17.56
CA PHE A 343 6.09 16.97 -16.44
C PHE A 343 6.72 17.86 -15.37
N ILE A 344 7.95 18.32 -15.59
CA ILE A 344 8.65 19.24 -14.70
C ILE A 344 9.05 20.46 -15.51
N LYS A 345 8.58 21.63 -15.06
CA LYS A 345 8.91 22.92 -15.66
C LYS A 345 9.87 23.69 -14.78
N LYS A 346 10.69 24.53 -15.40
CA LYS A 346 11.71 25.32 -14.74
C LYS A 346 11.73 26.74 -15.31
N ALA A 347 11.87 27.73 -14.45
CA ALA A 347 12.08 29.12 -14.86
C ALA A 347 12.86 29.91 -13.80
N ASP A 348 13.54 30.98 -14.23
CA ASP A 348 14.32 31.85 -13.31
C ASP A 348 13.44 32.87 -12.56
N THR A 349 12.18 33.02 -12.96
CA THR A 349 11.20 33.89 -12.30
C THR A 349 9.88 33.16 -12.06
N LEU A 350 9.15 33.55 -11.01
CA LEU A 350 7.81 33.01 -10.74
C LEU A 350 6.81 33.34 -11.88
N ALA A 351 6.97 34.48 -12.54
CA ALA A 351 6.17 34.85 -13.70
C ALA A 351 6.45 33.93 -14.90
N GLY A 352 7.73 33.69 -15.21
CA GLY A 352 8.10 32.73 -16.26
C GLY A 352 7.66 31.31 -15.93
N LEU A 353 7.71 30.90 -14.66
CA LEU A 353 7.21 29.58 -14.26
C LEU A 353 5.71 29.46 -14.51
N ALA A 354 4.93 30.51 -14.23
CA ALA A 354 3.49 30.54 -14.51
C ALA A 354 3.18 30.40 -16.01
N GLU A 355 3.98 31.04 -16.87
CA GLU A 355 3.88 30.91 -18.33
C GLU A 355 4.17 29.46 -18.77
N GLU A 356 5.26 28.85 -18.28
CA GLU A 356 5.66 27.48 -18.62
C GLU A 356 4.61 26.42 -18.23
N ILE A 357 3.90 26.61 -17.13
CA ILE A 357 2.83 25.69 -16.67
C ILE A 357 1.43 26.09 -17.16
N GLY A 358 1.33 27.16 -17.95
CA GLY A 358 0.08 27.61 -18.56
C GLY A 358 -0.98 28.11 -17.57
N VAL A 359 -0.58 28.78 -16.49
CA VAL A 359 -1.49 29.41 -15.52
C VAL A 359 -1.44 30.94 -15.62
N ALA A 360 -2.52 31.62 -15.21
CA ALA A 360 -2.58 33.08 -15.28
C ALA A 360 -1.55 33.73 -14.34
N VAL A 361 -0.53 34.39 -14.93
CA VAL A 361 0.59 35.02 -14.20
C VAL A 361 0.14 35.87 -13.01
N PRO A 362 -0.84 36.79 -13.14
CA PRO A 362 -1.25 37.63 -12.00
C PRO A 362 -1.83 36.82 -10.84
N THR A 363 -2.58 35.75 -11.13
CA THR A 363 -3.20 34.92 -10.09
C THR A 363 -2.14 34.07 -9.38
N PHE A 364 -1.25 33.44 -10.16
CA PHE A 364 -0.17 32.63 -9.62
C PHE A 364 0.78 33.44 -8.75
N VAL A 365 1.31 34.56 -9.26
CA VAL A 365 2.23 35.41 -8.51
C VAL A 365 1.59 35.94 -7.23
N ALA A 366 0.32 36.35 -7.28
CA ALA A 366 -0.39 36.78 -6.08
C ALA A 366 -0.55 35.66 -5.05
N THR A 367 -0.80 34.42 -5.48
CA THR A 367 -0.85 33.24 -4.60
C THR A 367 0.49 33.00 -3.90
N LEU A 368 1.59 33.04 -4.64
CA LEU A 368 2.92 32.84 -4.09
C LEU A 368 3.33 33.99 -3.15
N GLU A 369 2.99 35.23 -3.49
CA GLU A 369 3.34 36.37 -2.63
C GLU A 369 2.56 36.37 -1.31
N ARG A 370 1.28 35.96 -1.30
CA ARG A 370 0.54 35.77 -0.04
C ARG A 370 1.22 34.74 0.87
N TYR A 371 1.65 33.62 0.30
CA TYR A 371 2.40 32.59 1.05
C TYR A 371 3.76 33.11 1.54
N ASN A 372 4.52 33.78 0.67
CA ASN A 372 5.80 34.40 1.02
C ASN A 372 5.66 35.42 2.15
N GLN A 373 4.59 36.22 2.12
CA GLN A 373 4.31 37.22 3.15
C GLN A 373 4.09 36.56 4.51
N ALA A 374 3.32 35.47 4.58
CA ALA A 374 3.11 34.70 5.81
C ALA A 374 4.45 34.17 6.37
N CYS A 375 5.32 33.64 5.50
CA CYS A 375 6.66 33.21 5.88
C CYS A 375 7.53 34.38 6.40
N ARG A 376 7.55 35.53 5.70
CA ARG A 376 8.33 36.72 6.11
C ARG A 376 7.85 37.32 7.42
N GLN A 377 6.55 37.24 7.71
CA GLN A 377 5.96 37.70 8.97
C GLN A 377 6.28 36.76 10.15
N GLY A 378 6.79 35.55 9.88
CA GLY A 378 7.07 34.56 10.92
C GLY A 378 5.82 33.98 11.55
N LEU A 379 4.72 33.88 10.78
CA LEU A 379 3.51 33.22 11.26
C LEU A 379 3.79 31.73 11.53
N GLU A 380 3.12 31.17 12.53
CA GLU A 380 3.23 29.73 12.84
C GLU A 380 2.53 28.87 11.77
N GLU A 381 1.40 29.37 11.28
CA GLU A 381 0.57 28.72 10.27
C GLU A 381 0.23 29.69 9.13
N GLU A 382 0.09 29.12 7.94
CA GLU A 382 -0.36 29.82 6.76
C GLU A 382 -1.87 30.14 6.85
N PRO A 383 -2.32 31.39 6.60
CA PRO A 383 -3.69 31.81 6.87
C PRO A 383 -4.81 31.13 6.05
N GLU A 384 -4.55 30.70 4.82
CA GLU A 384 -5.58 30.20 3.89
C GLU A 384 -5.96 28.73 4.17
N PHE A 385 -4.97 27.88 4.48
CA PHE A 385 -5.19 26.44 4.66
C PHE A 385 -4.63 25.87 5.99
N GLY A 386 -4.08 26.71 6.86
CA GLY A 386 -3.55 26.27 8.17
C GLY A 386 -2.30 25.41 8.05
N LYS A 387 -1.50 25.60 7.00
CA LYS A 387 -0.25 24.84 6.82
C LYS A 387 0.80 25.32 7.83
N PRO A 388 1.40 24.43 8.64
CA PRO A 388 2.52 24.83 9.51
C PRO A 388 3.69 25.38 8.70
N LEU A 389 4.20 26.54 9.11
CA LEU A 389 5.28 27.25 8.40
C LEU A 389 6.68 26.99 8.99
N LYS A 390 6.78 26.19 10.07
CA LYS A 390 8.06 25.86 10.73
C LYS A 390 9.15 25.33 9.79
N SER A 391 8.77 24.63 8.72
CA SER A 391 9.69 24.09 7.71
C SER A 391 9.51 24.74 6.34
N SER A 392 8.92 25.94 6.31
CA SER A 392 8.61 26.72 5.12
C SER A 392 9.45 27.99 5.08
N LYS A 393 9.68 28.49 3.87
CA LYS A 393 10.36 29.76 3.63
C LYS A 393 9.75 30.45 2.41
N PRO A 394 10.01 31.75 2.20
CA PRO A 394 9.63 32.40 0.95
C PRO A 394 10.30 31.74 -0.25
N PHE A 395 9.60 31.71 -1.39
CA PHE A 395 10.15 31.35 -2.69
C PHE A 395 10.99 32.51 -3.22
N ASP A 396 12.28 32.51 -2.90
CA ASP A 396 13.23 33.61 -3.20
C ASP A 396 14.54 33.16 -3.87
N THR A 397 14.71 31.86 -4.08
CA THR A 397 15.95 31.29 -4.61
C THR A 397 15.71 30.59 -5.96
N PRO A 398 15.91 31.29 -7.09
CA PRO A 398 15.77 30.72 -8.42
C PRO A 398 16.94 29.76 -8.75
N PRO A 399 16.79 28.92 -9.79
CA PRO A 399 15.58 28.68 -10.57
C PRO A 399 14.46 28.04 -9.74
N TYR A 400 13.22 28.28 -10.15
CA TYR A 400 12.01 27.68 -9.60
C TYR A 400 11.59 26.50 -10.46
N TYR A 401 10.98 25.50 -9.83
CA TYR A 401 10.49 24.28 -10.46
C TYR A 401 9.00 24.10 -10.19
N ALA A 402 8.30 23.54 -11.15
CA ALA A 402 6.92 23.08 -11.01
C ALA A 402 6.86 21.62 -11.42
N ILE A 403 6.58 20.73 -10.47
CA ILE A 403 6.43 19.29 -10.71
C ILE A 403 4.93 18.99 -10.85
N GLN A 404 4.52 18.46 -12.00
CA GLN A 404 3.12 18.10 -12.22
C GLN A 404 2.79 16.82 -11.45
N PHE A 405 1.81 16.90 -10.55
CA PHE A 405 1.33 15.76 -9.79
C PHE A 405 -0.05 15.30 -10.25
N PHE A 406 -0.16 13.99 -10.44
CA PHE A 406 -1.38 13.29 -10.82
C PHE A 406 -1.77 12.25 -9.77
N PRO A 407 -3.07 11.89 -9.66
CA PRO A 407 -3.51 10.80 -8.82
C PRO A 407 -2.84 9.48 -9.23
N LEU A 408 -2.20 8.83 -8.27
CA LEU A 408 -1.54 7.54 -8.47
C LEU A 408 -2.27 6.46 -7.69
N ALA A 409 -2.90 5.52 -8.41
CA ALA A 409 -3.51 4.34 -7.80
C ALA A 409 -2.45 3.55 -7.04
N ARG A 410 -2.58 3.45 -5.72
CA ARG A 410 -1.52 2.91 -4.86
C ARG A 410 -1.95 1.75 -4.00
N LYS A 411 -3.20 1.75 -3.53
CA LYS A 411 -3.77 0.68 -2.71
C LYS A 411 -5.24 0.51 -3.03
N ASN A 412 -5.73 -0.73 -3.01
CA ASN A 412 -7.16 -1.01 -3.05
C ASN A 412 -7.64 -1.42 -1.66
N PHE A 413 -8.73 -0.82 -1.22
CA PHE A 413 -9.44 -1.21 -0.01
C PHE A 413 -10.62 -2.12 -0.33
N GLY A 414 -11.12 -2.13 -1.56
CA GLY A 414 -11.91 -3.24 -2.09
C GLY A 414 -11.09 -4.50 -2.33
N GLY A 415 -11.75 -5.63 -2.56
CA GLY A 415 -11.08 -6.87 -2.97
C GLY A 415 -11.96 -8.09 -2.88
N ILE A 416 -11.33 -9.25 -2.72
CA ILE A 416 -11.99 -10.54 -2.46
C ILE A 416 -12.71 -10.45 -1.11
N LYS A 417 -14.00 -10.84 -1.09
CA LYS A 417 -14.78 -10.90 0.15
C LYS A 417 -14.41 -12.16 0.93
N THR A 418 -14.13 -11.96 2.21
CA THR A 418 -13.87 -13.03 3.19
C THR A 418 -14.68 -12.85 4.46
N ASP A 419 -14.88 -13.93 5.21
CA ASP A 419 -15.27 -13.88 6.62
C ASP A 419 -14.04 -13.71 7.54
N LEU A 420 -14.24 -13.70 8.87
CA LEU A 420 -13.16 -13.53 9.86
C LEU A 420 -12.17 -14.71 9.93
N GLU A 421 -12.48 -15.84 9.30
CA GLU A 421 -11.56 -16.99 9.16
C GLU A 421 -10.77 -16.90 7.85
N CYS A 422 -10.89 -15.79 7.12
CA CYS A 422 -10.30 -15.55 5.80
C CYS A 422 -10.80 -16.52 4.70
N ARG A 423 -11.94 -17.19 4.90
CA ARG A 423 -12.53 -18.04 3.87
C ARG A 423 -13.12 -17.18 2.77
N VAL A 424 -12.84 -17.51 1.52
CA VAL A 424 -13.42 -16.80 0.37
C VAL A 424 -14.91 -17.10 0.31
N LEU A 425 -15.72 -16.04 0.19
CA LEU A 425 -17.18 -16.17 0.12
C LEU A 425 -17.65 -16.10 -1.34
N ASP A 426 -18.66 -16.91 -1.67
CA ASP A 426 -19.35 -16.85 -2.96
C ASP A 426 -20.42 -15.74 -2.97
N LYS A 427 -21.21 -15.67 -4.06
CA LYS A 427 -22.31 -14.70 -4.21
C LYS A 427 -23.46 -14.88 -3.20
N HIS A 428 -23.53 -16.02 -2.53
CA HIS A 428 -24.50 -16.32 -1.48
C HIS A 428 -23.94 -16.09 -0.07
N PHE A 429 -22.70 -15.58 0.03
CA PHE A 429 -21.94 -15.43 1.27
C PHE A 429 -21.61 -16.76 1.95
N GLU A 430 -21.59 -17.86 1.19
CA GLU A 430 -21.18 -19.16 1.68
C GLU A 430 -19.68 -19.39 1.42
N PRO A 431 -18.94 -19.99 2.36
CA PRO A 431 -17.52 -20.29 2.16
C PRO A 431 -17.27 -21.28 1.02
N ILE A 432 -16.32 -20.94 0.15
CA ILE A 432 -15.79 -21.88 -0.85
C ILE A 432 -14.76 -22.79 -0.15
N GLN A 433 -15.07 -24.08 -0.05
CA GLN A 433 -14.24 -25.03 0.69
C GLN A 433 -12.82 -25.13 0.12
N GLY A 434 -11.83 -25.08 1.02
CA GLY A 434 -10.41 -25.11 0.68
C GLY A 434 -9.86 -23.81 0.10
N LEU A 435 -10.64 -22.72 0.01
CA LEU A 435 -10.20 -21.45 -0.56
C LEU A 435 -10.19 -20.31 0.47
N TYR A 436 -9.00 -19.78 0.69
CA TYR A 436 -8.75 -18.66 1.59
C TYR A 436 -8.12 -17.50 0.83
N ALA A 437 -8.26 -16.29 1.36
CA ALA A 437 -7.58 -15.13 0.81
C ALA A 437 -7.21 -14.13 1.91
N ALA A 438 -6.11 -13.40 1.72
CA ALA A 438 -5.59 -12.47 2.72
C ALA A 438 -4.88 -11.26 2.10
N GLY A 439 -4.65 -10.23 2.91
CA GLY A 439 -3.89 -9.04 2.51
C GLY A 439 -4.60 -8.09 1.57
N GLU A 440 -3.83 -7.32 0.81
CA GLU A 440 -4.35 -6.33 -0.17
C GLU A 440 -5.26 -6.97 -1.22
N ALA A 441 -5.16 -8.28 -1.48
CA ALA A 441 -6.10 -9.01 -2.34
C ALA A 441 -7.54 -9.02 -1.78
N CYS A 442 -7.69 -8.83 -0.47
CA CYS A 442 -8.95 -8.74 0.26
C CYS A 442 -9.10 -7.35 0.89
N GLY A 443 -8.65 -6.29 0.23
CA GLY A 443 -8.82 -4.96 0.82
C GLY A 443 -8.07 -4.78 2.15
N MET A 444 -6.91 -5.40 2.29
CA MET A 444 -6.01 -5.47 3.46
C MET A 444 -6.32 -6.52 4.52
N ALA A 445 -7.53 -7.08 4.60
CA ALA A 445 -7.85 -8.22 5.49
C ALA A 445 -9.23 -8.86 5.24
N GLY A 446 -10.22 -8.08 4.76
CA GLY A 446 -11.64 -8.44 4.85
C GLY A 446 -12.57 -7.86 3.77
N GLY A 447 -12.11 -7.75 2.54
CA GLY A 447 -12.80 -7.13 1.40
C GLY A 447 -12.94 -5.61 1.49
N HIS A 448 -12.95 -5.02 2.70
CA HIS A 448 -13.10 -3.57 2.91
C HIS A 448 -12.79 -3.06 4.34
N ILE A 449 -11.70 -3.52 4.97
CA ILE A 449 -11.41 -3.17 6.38
C ILE A 449 -11.23 -1.66 6.62
N ASN A 450 -10.74 -0.92 5.62
CA ASN A 450 -10.38 0.48 5.77
C ASN A 450 -11.51 1.47 5.51
N GLY A 451 -12.66 1.04 4.99
CA GLY A 451 -13.60 2.04 4.50
C GLY A 451 -13.06 2.77 3.27
N SER A 452 -13.66 3.90 2.90
CA SER A 452 -13.27 4.65 1.70
C SER A 452 -11.89 5.32 1.79
N ALA A 453 -11.31 5.41 3.00
CA ALA A 453 -9.99 5.98 3.22
C ALA A 453 -9.26 5.28 4.38
N GLY A 454 -8.02 4.85 4.16
CA GLY A 454 -7.21 4.20 5.18
C GLY A 454 -6.40 5.19 6.02
N LEU A 455 -6.20 4.86 7.31
CA LEU A 455 -5.18 5.49 8.14
C LEU A 455 -3.81 4.95 7.74
N GLU A 456 -2.76 5.75 7.89
CA GLU A 456 -1.41 5.22 7.69
C GLU A 456 -1.14 4.06 8.66
N GLY A 457 -0.53 2.98 8.14
CA GLY A 457 -0.25 1.76 8.90
C GLY A 457 -1.36 0.71 8.92
N THR A 458 -2.57 1.02 8.44
CA THR A 458 -3.70 0.07 8.37
C THR A 458 -3.74 -0.76 7.08
N MET A 459 -2.62 -0.85 6.37
CA MET A 459 -2.47 -1.68 5.16
C MET A 459 -1.56 -2.88 5.42
N LEU A 460 -0.29 -2.63 5.74
CA LEU A 460 0.71 -3.68 5.91
C LEU A 460 0.39 -4.57 7.12
N GLY A 461 0.08 -3.96 8.26
CA GLY A 461 -0.24 -4.68 9.49
C GLY A 461 -1.44 -5.61 9.35
N PRO A 462 -2.61 -5.12 8.91
CA PRO A 462 -3.77 -5.98 8.65
C PRO A 462 -3.50 -7.05 7.60
N SER A 463 -2.66 -6.76 6.60
CA SER A 463 -2.32 -7.77 5.59
C SER A 463 -1.52 -8.93 6.15
N ILE A 464 -0.56 -8.65 7.03
CA ILE A 464 0.21 -9.69 7.72
C ILE A 464 -0.71 -10.46 8.68
N PHE A 465 -1.52 -9.76 9.46
CA PHE A 465 -2.44 -10.36 10.41
C PHE A 465 -3.45 -11.30 9.73
N SER A 466 -4.15 -10.84 8.70
CA SER A 466 -5.06 -11.69 7.92
C SER A 466 -4.35 -12.87 7.25
N GLY A 467 -3.09 -12.71 6.88
CA GLY A 467 -2.23 -13.79 6.43
C GLY A 467 -2.10 -14.90 7.47
N ARG A 468 -1.76 -14.54 8.72
CA ARG A 468 -1.70 -15.50 9.83
C ARG A 468 -3.05 -16.21 10.04
N VAL A 469 -4.14 -15.44 10.08
CA VAL A 469 -5.49 -15.98 10.23
C VAL A 469 -5.79 -17.01 9.14
N ALA A 470 -5.55 -16.65 7.87
CA ALA A 470 -5.77 -17.55 6.73
C ALA A 470 -4.90 -18.82 6.82
N GLY A 471 -3.62 -18.68 7.20
CA GLY A 471 -2.71 -19.81 7.33
C GLY A 471 -3.14 -20.83 8.39
N GLY A 472 -3.57 -20.35 9.56
CA GLY A 472 -4.05 -21.22 10.64
C GLY A 472 -5.32 -21.98 10.24
N TRP A 473 -6.30 -21.30 9.66
CA TRP A 473 -7.55 -21.94 9.21
C TRP A 473 -7.35 -22.87 7.99
N ALA A 474 -6.52 -22.49 7.03
CA ALA A 474 -6.15 -23.36 5.91
C ALA A 474 -5.43 -24.63 6.37
N ALA A 475 -4.55 -24.54 7.37
CA ALA A 475 -3.90 -25.70 7.97
C ALA A 475 -4.91 -26.62 8.67
N ARG A 476 -5.86 -26.05 9.42
CA ARG A 476 -6.93 -26.82 10.07
C ARG A 476 -7.76 -27.58 9.04
N GLU A 477 -8.17 -26.94 7.96
CA GLU A 477 -8.92 -27.60 6.89
C GLU A 477 -8.11 -28.70 6.21
N ALA A 478 -6.78 -28.55 6.14
CA ALA A 478 -5.87 -29.58 5.66
C ALA A 478 -5.62 -30.73 6.67
N GLY A 479 -6.17 -30.64 7.88
CA GLY A 479 -6.08 -31.65 8.94
C GLY A 479 -5.00 -31.39 10.01
N HIS A 480 -4.55 -30.14 10.17
CA HIS A 480 -3.44 -29.77 11.04
C HIS A 480 -3.80 -28.63 12.01
N GLY A 481 -3.52 -28.81 13.31
CA GLY A 481 -3.80 -27.79 14.34
C GLY A 481 -5.29 -27.49 14.54
N ASP A 482 -5.58 -26.46 15.33
CA ASP A 482 -6.95 -26.10 15.76
C ASP A 482 -7.54 -24.88 15.03
N GLY A 483 -6.82 -24.32 14.05
CA GLY A 483 -7.12 -23.05 13.41
C GLY A 483 -6.23 -21.92 13.95
N PHE A 484 -6.56 -20.68 13.60
CA PHE A 484 -5.85 -19.51 14.15
C PHE A 484 -6.27 -19.27 15.60
N VAL A 485 -5.33 -19.42 16.53
CA VAL A 485 -5.54 -19.16 17.97
C VAL A 485 -4.88 -17.84 18.33
N GLY A 486 -5.59 -16.74 18.08
CA GLY A 486 -5.10 -15.39 18.40
C GLY A 486 -5.07 -15.10 19.89
N LYS A 487 -4.22 -14.15 20.30
CA LYS A 487 -4.16 -13.60 21.64
C LYS A 487 -4.62 -12.14 21.63
N ALA A 488 -5.82 -11.88 22.12
CA ALA A 488 -6.35 -10.53 22.20
C ALA A 488 -5.54 -9.63 23.16
N ASN A 489 -5.49 -8.34 22.86
CA ASN A 489 -4.87 -7.26 23.63
C ASN A 489 -5.59 -7.02 24.97
N ARG A 490 -6.83 -7.51 25.11
CA ARG A 490 -7.60 -7.47 26.36
C ARG A 490 -7.25 -8.72 27.16
N GLY A 491 -6.42 -8.55 28.19
CA GLY A 491 -6.10 -9.56 29.21
C GLY A 491 -6.73 -9.20 30.55
#